data_AF-A0A0Q7JAV0-F1
#
_entry.id   AF-A0A0Q7JAV0-F1
#
_cell.length_a   1.000
_cell.length_b   1.000
_cell.length_c   1.000
_cell.angle_alpha   90.00
_cell.angle_beta   90.00
_cell.angle_gamma   90.00
#
_symmetry.space_group_name_H-M   'P 1'
#
loop_
_entity.id
_entity.type
_entity.pdbx_description
1 polymer ?
#
loop_
_entity_poly.entity_id
_entity_poly.type
_entity_poly.pdbx_seq_one_letter_code
_entity_poly.pdbx_strand_id
1 'polypeptide(L)'
;MLSNIKELFGDLDFFSKQVAEADLSTIMFEKYDFSKGYMAIDTIFTKCDQFLNLKEAFAAIFCKELHDMHEWDISTQHSPDDLQWIKAIKEIWIPENYLKFEGIQLEFVDVNNFIKKVEYDLESLNVTKTAANNFFMKITENPEVIRLKKGHVYDKFFCQNNDYYFIYEWGIYA
;
A
#
# COMPACT_ATOMS: atom_id res chain seq x y z
N MET A 1 -14.29 2.52 -8.09
CA MET A 1 -13.78 3.68 -7.33
C MET A 1 -12.25 3.80 -7.44
N LEU A 2 -11.54 2.67 -7.51
CA LEU A 2 -10.07 2.61 -7.65
C LEU A 2 -9.50 3.15 -8.98
N SER A 3 -10.33 3.41 -9.99
CA SER A 3 -9.90 4.05 -11.26
C SER A 3 -9.20 5.38 -11.04
N ASN A 4 -9.56 6.10 -9.97
CA ASN A 4 -9.03 7.42 -9.65
C ASN A 4 -7.57 7.37 -9.18
N ILE A 5 -7.05 6.19 -8.78
CA ILE A 5 -5.62 6.03 -8.45
C ILE A 5 -4.74 6.25 -9.68
N LYS A 6 -5.21 5.88 -10.88
CA LYS A 6 -4.48 6.15 -12.13
C LYS A 6 -4.22 7.64 -12.35
N GLU A 7 -5.14 8.49 -11.90
CA GLU A 7 -5.03 9.93 -12.05
C GLU A 7 -3.87 10.49 -11.20
N LEU A 8 -3.55 9.89 -10.05
CA LEU A 8 -2.39 10.28 -9.24
C LEU A 8 -1.07 10.12 -10.00
N PHE A 9 -0.96 9.06 -10.82
CA PHE A 9 0.23 8.83 -11.63
C PHE A 9 0.27 9.69 -12.90
N GLY A 10 -0.88 10.26 -13.30
CA GLY A 10 -0.97 11.25 -14.38
C GLY A 10 -0.64 12.68 -13.96
N ASP A 11 -0.75 12.98 -12.65
CA ASP A 11 -0.45 14.29 -12.06
C ASP A 11 0.45 14.13 -10.83
N LEU A 12 1.75 14.02 -11.08
CA LEU A 12 2.75 13.84 -10.03
C LEU A 12 2.92 15.06 -9.12
N ASP A 13 2.59 16.26 -9.61
CA ASP A 13 2.58 17.47 -8.77
C ASP A 13 1.49 17.38 -7.72
N PHE A 14 0.27 17.02 -8.13
CA PHE A 14 -0.82 16.76 -7.19
C PHE A 14 -0.50 15.60 -6.25
N PHE A 15 0.00 14.48 -6.77
CA PHE A 15 0.26 13.30 -5.95
C PHE A 15 1.36 13.55 -4.91
N SER A 16 2.49 14.15 -5.29
CA SER A 16 3.56 14.47 -4.35
C SER A 16 3.10 15.43 -3.24
N LYS A 17 2.25 16.40 -3.57
CA LYS A 17 1.65 17.28 -2.57
C LYS A 17 0.74 16.53 -1.59
N GLN A 18 -0.13 15.65 -2.08
CA GLN A 18 -1.00 14.82 -1.23
C GLN A 18 -0.18 13.94 -0.26
N VAL A 19 0.98 13.42 -0.71
CA VAL A 19 1.88 12.62 0.14
C VAL A 19 2.56 13.49 1.19
N ALA A 20 2.97 14.72 0.84
CA ALA A 20 3.56 15.66 1.78
C ALA A 20 2.56 16.16 2.84
N GLU A 21 1.28 16.28 2.47
CA GLU A 21 0.19 16.72 3.36
C GLU A 21 -0.31 15.63 4.32
N ALA A 22 0.07 14.36 4.12
CA ALA A 22 -0.40 13.25 4.93
C ALA A 22 0.21 13.28 6.34
N ASP A 23 -0.54 13.69 7.37
CA ASP A 23 -0.09 13.65 8.76
C ASP A 23 -0.25 12.24 9.37
N LEU A 24 0.84 11.47 9.34
CA LEU A 24 0.86 10.09 9.82
C LEU A 24 0.59 9.97 11.34
N SER A 25 0.74 11.04 12.11
CA SER A 25 0.48 11.02 13.56
C SER A 25 -1.02 10.99 13.91
N THR A 26 -1.87 11.37 12.95
CA THR A 26 -3.33 11.42 13.11
C THR A 26 -4.04 10.19 12.56
N ILE A 27 -3.32 9.33 11.85
CA ILE A 27 -3.88 8.18 11.14
C ILE A 27 -3.51 6.90 11.88
N MET A 28 -4.53 6.10 12.19
CA MET A 28 -4.34 4.77 12.74
C MET A 28 -4.06 3.76 11.63
N PHE A 29 -2.87 3.18 11.66
CA PHE A 29 -2.46 2.09 10.79
C PHE A 29 -2.40 0.78 11.56
N GLU A 30 -2.82 -0.29 10.91
CA GLU A 30 -2.63 -1.66 11.42
C GLU A 30 -1.81 -2.45 10.42
N LYS A 31 -0.83 -3.20 10.93
CA LYS A 31 0.11 -3.94 10.11
C LYS A 31 0.05 -5.42 10.37
N TYR A 32 0.22 -6.20 9.30
CA TYR A 32 0.53 -7.61 9.42
C TYR A 32 1.76 -7.91 8.58
N ASP A 33 2.76 -8.45 9.27
CA ASP A 33 4.03 -8.86 8.70
C ASP A 33 4.15 -10.38 8.94
N PHE A 34 4.00 -11.16 7.89
CA PHE A 34 4.15 -12.61 7.94
C PHE A 34 5.39 -12.99 7.14
N SER A 35 6.31 -13.76 7.72
CA SER A 35 7.53 -14.16 7.01
C SER A 35 7.97 -15.59 7.32
N LYS A 36 8.62 -16.20 6.33
CA LYS A 36 9.22 -17.54 6.43
C LYS A 36 10.39 -17.67 5.45
N GLY A 37 11.60 -17.72 6.00
CA GLY A 37 12.82 -17.67 5.19
C GLY A 37 12.88 -16.32 4.47
N TYR A 38 13.06 -16.36 3.14
CA TYR A 38 13.11 -15.16 2.30
C TYR A 38 11.73 -14.67 1.86
N MET A 39 10.64 -15.40 2.11
CA MET A 39 9.30 -14.99 1.68
C MET A 39 8.62 -14.16 2.77
N ALA A 40 7.97 -13.06 2.39
CA ALA A 40 7.15 -12.28 3.31
C ALA A 40 5.87 -11.74 2.65
N ILE A 41 4.86 -11.50 3.50
CA ILE A 41 3.67 -10.71 3.22
C ILE A 41 3.71 -9.53 4.17
N ASP A 42 3.69 -8.32 3.61
CA ASP A 42 3.61 -7.07 4.36
C ASP A 42 2.34 -6.34 3.97
N THR A 43 1.55 -5.96 4.97
CA THR A 43 0.26 -5.31 4.74
C THR A 43 0.08 -4.14 5.68
N ILE A 44 -0.48 -3.06 5.13
CA ILE A 44 -0.80 -1.85 5.89
C ILE A 44 -2.28 -1.55 5.65
N PHE A 45 -3.06 -1.63 6.73
CA PHE A 45 -4.47 -1.27 6.77
C PHE A 45 -4.66 0.09 7.41
N THR A 46 -5.69 0.79 6.94
CA THR A 46 -6.21 1.99 7.59
C THR A 46 -7.72 2.07 7.35
N LYS A 47 -8.46 2.63 8.31
CA LYS A 47 -9.91 2.75 8.17
C LYS A 47 -10.30 3.81 7.15
N CYS A 48 -11.35 3.56 6.37
CA CYS A 48 -11.83 4.49 5.36
C CYS A 48 -12.34 5.82 5.94
N ASP A 49 -12.91 5.81 7.15
CA ASP A 49 -13.50 6.98 7.81
C ASP A 49 -12.48 8.07 8.23
N GLN A 50 -11.18 7.77 8.15
CA GLN A 50 -10.09 8.70 8.45
C GLN A 50 -9.74 9.61 7.27
N PHE A 51 -10.31 9.40 6.08
CA PHE A 51 -9.95 10.11 4.85
C PHE A 51 -11.17 10.71 4.16
N LEU A 52 -10.98 11.85 3.50
CA LEU A 52 -12.04 12.46 2.70
C LEU A 52 -12.27 11.69 1.39
N ASN A 53 -11.21 11.08 0.86
CA ASN A 53 -11.28 10.34 -0.40
C ASN A 53 -10.15 9.31 -0.54
N LEU A 54 -10.30 8.46 -1.55
CA LEU A 54 -9.37 7.39 -1.90
C LEU A 54 -7.93 7.87 -2.18
N LYS A 55 -7.76 9.01 -2.86
CA LYS A 55 -6.44 9.49 -3.27
C LYS A 55 -5.61 9.93 -2.06
N GLU A 56 -6.28 10.55 -1.09
CA GLU A 56 -5.70 10.90 0.20
C GLU A 56 -5.26 9.65 0.97
N ALA A 57 -6.13 8.64 1.06
CA ALA A 57 -5.78 7.37 1.71
C ALA A 57 -4.58 6.69 1.04
N PHE A 58 -4.56 6.64 -0.29
CA PHE A 58 -3.44 6.07 -1.05
C PHE A 58 -2.14 6.83 -0.80
N ALA A 59 -2.18 8.17 -0.81
CA ALA A 59 -1.01 9.00 -0.53
C ALA A 59 -0.49 8.83 0.90
N ALA A 60 -1.38 8.75 1.88
CA ALA A 60 -1.01 8.51 3.27
C ALA A 60 -0.41 7.12 3.50
N ILE A 61 -0.97 6.08 2.88
CA ILE A 61 -0.39 4.73 2.93
C ILE A 61 0.99 4.74 2.27
N PHE A 62 1.15 5.38 1.11
CA PHE A 62 2.46 5.47 0.47
C PHE A 62 3.48 6.24 1.33
N CYS A 63 3.07 7.33 1.98
CA CYS A 63 3.90 8.04 2.95
C CYS A 63 4.32 7.12 4.11
N LYS A 64 3.36 6.34 4.64
CA LYS A 64 3.62 5.36 5.69
C LYS A 64 4.64 4.30 5.26
N GLU A 65 4.53 3.79 4.04
CA GLU A 65 5.48 2.85 3.45
C GLU A 65 6.89 3.43 3.35
N LEU A 66 7.04 4.67 2.88
CA LEU A 66 8.36 5.32 2.83
C LEU A 66 9.00 5.43 4.21
N HIS A 67 8.21 5.82 5.22
CA HIS A 67 8.69 5.88 6.60
C HIS A 67 9.12 4.51 7.13
N ASP A 68 8.39 3.44 6.78
CA ASP A 68 8.75 2.09 7.20
C ASP A 68 10.00 1.57 6.50
N MET A 69 10.08 1.73 5.18
CA MET A 69 11.22 1.29 4.38
C MET A 69 12.54 1.93 4.81
N HIS A 70 12.47 3.17 5.33
CA HIS A 70 13.66 3.93 5.73
C HIS A 70 13.80 4.09 7.25
N GLU A 71 12.95 3.45 8.04
CA GLU A 71 12.93 3.54 9.50
C GLU A 71 12.87 5.00 10.01
N TRP A 72 12.17 5.88 9.27
CA TRP A 72 12.04 7.28 9.63
C TRP A 72 11.03 7.48 10.76
N ASP A 73 11.43 8.22 11.78
CA ASP A 73 10.55 8.60 12.87
C ASP A 73 9.43 9.53 12.36
N ILE A 74 8.18 9.13 12.59
CA ILE A 74 6.99 9.90 12.23
C ILE A 74 7.01 11.29 12.91
N SER A 75 7.60 11.41 14.10
CA SER A 75 7.74 12.71 14.78
C SER A 75 8.68 13.70 14.07
N THR A 76 9.45 13.21 13.10
CA THR A 76 10.38 14.01 12.29
C THR A 76 9.87 14.29 10.88
N GLN A 77 8.57 14.07 10.64
CA GLN A 77 7.98 14.32 9.33
C GLN A 77 8.16 15.78 8.89
N HIS A 78 8.53 15.96 7.62
CA HIS A 78 8.70 17.27 7.01
C HIS A 78 7.39 18.06 7.00
N SER A 79 7.50 19.39 7.02
CA SER A 79 6.33 20.26 6.84
C SER A 79 5.64 19.95 5.51
N PRO A 80 4.29 19.99 5.43
CA PRO A 80 3.55 19.84 4.19
C PRO A 80 3.96 20.79 3.07
N ASP A 81 4.46 21.99 3.43
CA ASP A 81 4.91 23.02 2.50
C ASP A 81 6.43 22.96 2.20
N ASP A 82 7.14 21.94 2.68
CA ASP A 82 8.57 21.76 2.40
C ASP A 82 8.79 21.41 0.92
N LEU A 83 9.21 22.41 0.15
CA LEU A 83 9.44 22.29 -1.28
C LEU A 83 10.54 21.26 -1.64
N GLN A 84 11.53 21.04 -0.77
CA GLN A 84 12.56 20.03 -1.03
C GLN A 84 11.98 18.63 -0.84
N TRP A 85 11.15 18.45 0.18
CA TRP A 85 10.45 17.19 0.43
C TRP A 85 9.47 16.84 -0.68
N ILE A 86 8.59 17.78 -1.07
CA ILE A 86 7.64 17.59 -2.18
C ILE A 86 8.40 17.23 -3.47
N LYS A 87 9.51 17.93 -3.75
CA LYS A 87 10.34 17.65 -4.91
C LYS A 87 10.96 16.25 -4.85
N ALA A 88 11.47 15.83 -3.68
CA ALA A 88 12.02 14.49 -3.50
C ALA A 88 10.95 13.41 -3.69
N ILE A 89 9.73 13.61 -3.15
CA ILE A 89 8.61 12.70 -3.39
C ILE A 89 8.33 12.56 -4.88
N LYS A 90 8.20 13.69 -5.58
CA LYS A 90 7.86 13.74 -7.00
C LYS A 90 8.93 13.10 -7.89
N GLU A 91 10.19 13.45 -7.67
CA GLU A 91 11.28 13.13 -8.60
C GLU A 91 12.03 11.85 -8.24
N ILE A 92 11.93 11.39 -6.99
CA ILE A 92 12.66 10.22 -6.50
C ILE A 92 11.66 9.17 -6.01
N TRP A 93 10.90 9.44 -4.94
CA TRP A 93 10.21 8.37 -4.24
C TRP A 93 9.06 7.74 -5.03
N ILE A 94 8.20 8.54 -5.68
CA ILE A 94 7.14 8.01 -6.54
C ILE A 94 7.76 7.23 -7.73
N PRO A 95 8.75 7.79 -8.47
CA PRO A 95 9.41 7.04 -9.52
C PRO A 95 10.05 5.74 -9.05
N GLU A 96 10.82 5.73 -7.97
CA GLU A 96 11.53 4.54 -7.52
C GLU A 96 10.61 3.39 -7.11
N ASN A 97 9.48 3.73 -6.47
CA ASN A 97 8.54 2.73 -5.98
C ASN A 97 7.58 2.22 -7.06
N TYR A 98 7.22 3.10 -8.00
CA TYR A 98 6.20 2.78 -9.00
C TYR A 98 6.76 2.83 -10.43
N LEU A 99 7.36 3.94 -10.89
CA LEU A 99 7.60 4.19 -12.33
C LEU A 99 8.92 3.64 -12.89
N LYS A 100 9.93 3.36 -12.05
CA LYS A 100 11.32 3.04 -12.44
C LYS A 100 11.45 1.72 -13.20
N PHE A 101 10.56 0.77 -12.93
CA PHE A 101 10.54 -0.52 -13.58
C PHE A 101 9.28 -0.64 -14.43
N GLU A 102 9.37 -1.24 -15.62
CA GLU A 102 8.21 -1.65 -16.41
C GLU A 102 7.42 -2.66 -15.56
N GLY A 103 6.46 -2.16 -14.81
CA GLY A 103 5.91 -2.92 -13.68
C GLY A 103 4.71 -2.27 -13.04
N ILE A 104 4.46 -0.96 -13.20
CA ILE A 104 3.15 -0.40 -12.87
C ILE A 104 2.11 -1.08 -13.72
N GLN A 105 1.34 -1.94 -13.07
CA GLN A 105 0.19 -2.59 -13.66
C GLN A 105 -1.02 -2.14 -12.88
N LEU A 106 -1.52 -0.93 -13.16
CA LEU A 106 -2.81 -0.46 -12.64
C LEU A 106 -3.92 -1.22 -13.35
N GLU A 107 -4.00 -2.50 -13.04
CA GLU A 107 -4.91 -3.49 -13.61
C GLU A 107 -5.88 -3.90 -12.51
N PHE A 108 -7.17 -3.87 -12.85
CA PHE A 108 -8.18 -4.45 -11.98
C PHE A 108 -7.97 -5.97 -11.92
N VAL A 109 -8.02 -6.50 -10.70
CA VAL A 109 -7.86 -7.93 -10.45
C VAL A 109 -9.21 -8.48 -10.02
N ASP A 110 -9.56 -9.65 -10.55
CA ASP A 110 -10.73 -10.38 -10.08
C ASP A 110 -10.57 -10.71 -8.58
N VAL A 111 -11.58 -10.34 -7.80
CA VAL A 111 -11.53 -10.47 -6.34
C VAL A 111 -11.34 -11.92 -5.90
N ASN A 112 -11.96 -12.88 -6.57
CA ASN A 112 -11.82 -14.30 -6.20
C ASN A 112 -10.41 -14.81 -6.47
N ASN A 113 -9.77 -14.33 -7.55
CA ASN A 113 -8.37 -14.65 -7.83
C ASN A 113 -7.43 -14.01 -6.81
N PHE A 114 -7.71 -12.78 -6.36
CA PHE A 114 -6.94 -12.13 -5.30
C PHE A 114 -7.05 -12.91 -3.98
N ILE A 115 -8.27 -13.24 -3.53
CA ILE A 115 -8.49 -13.99 -2.29
C ILE A 115 -7.79 -15.35 -2.32
N LYS A 116 -7.92 -16.11 -3.41
CA LYS A 116 -7.21 -17.40 -3.58
C LYS A 116 -5.70 -17.25 -3.52
N LYS A 117 -5.15 -16.15 -4.06
CA LYS A 117 -3.72 -15.85 -3.96
C LYS A 117 -3.32 -15.64 -2.51
N VAL A 118 -4.05 -14.80 -1.78
CA VAL A 118 -3.79 -14.52 -0.36
C VAL A 118 -3.84 -15.81 0.48
N GLU A 119 -4.85 -16.66 0.26
CA GLU A 119 -4.94 -17.98 0.91
C GLU A 119 -3.68 -18.81 0.68
N TYR A 120 -3.26 -18.94 -0.58
CA TYR A 120 -2.05 -19.67 -0.94
C TYR A 120 -0.77 -19.06 -0.33
N ASP A 121 -0.65 -17.73 -0.37
CA ASP A 121 0.52 -17.03 0.17
C ASP A 121 0.64 -17.25 1.69
N LEU A 122 -0.46 -17.10 2.45
CA LEU A 122 -0.49 -17.32 3.90
C LEU A 122 -0.19 -18.79 4.26
N GLU A 123 -0.70 -19.75 3.48
CA GLU A 123 -0.38 -21.17 3.63
C GLU A 123 1.11 -21.45 3.39
N SER A 124 1.70 -20.84 2.37
CA SER A 124 3.13 -21.02 2.03
C SER A 124 4.06 -20.57 3.16
N LEU A 125 3.64 -19.54 3.90
CA LEU A 125 4.32 -18.98 5.06
C LEU A 125 4.02 -19.72 6.38
N ASN A 126 3.19 -20.78 6.36
CA ASN A 126 2.72 -21.48 7.56
C ASN A 126 2.05 -20.55 8.60
N VAL A 127 1.32 -19.51 8.15
CA VAL A 127 0.62 -18.62 9.07
C VAL A 127 -0.41 -19.42 9.87
N THR A 128 -0.50 -19.16 11.18
CA THR A 128 -1.47 -19.86 12.04
C THR A 128 -2.90 -19.59 11.59
N LYS A 129 -3.80 -20.57 11.72
CA LYS A 129 -5.22 -20.41 11.36
C LYS A 129 -5.86 -19.21 12.05
N THR A 130 -5.52 -18.94 13.31
CA THR A 130 -6.04 -17.79 14.06
C THR A 130 -5.62 -16.47 13.42
N ALA A 131 -4.32 -16.33 13.09
CA ALA A 131 -3.81 -15.12 12.46
C ALA A 131 -4.38 -14.95 11.04
N ALA A 132 -4.44 -16.02 10.25
CA ALA A 132 -5.03 -16.01 8.92
C ALA A 132 -6.52 -15.63 8.97
N ASN A 133 -7.31 -16.18 9.89
CA ASN A 133 -8.72 -15.83 10.05
C ASN A 133 -8.90 -14.34 10.42
N ASN A 134 -8.07 -13.82 11.33
CA ASN A 134 -8.12 -12.39 11.69
C ASN A 134 -7.82 -11.49 10.49
N PHE A 135 -6.85 -11.89 9.66
CA PHE A 135 -6.55 -11.21 8.41
C PHE A 135 -7.72 -11.27 7.43
N PHE A 136 -8.30 -12.46 7.21
CA PHE A 136 -9.42 -12.66 6.29
C PHE A 136 -10.68 -11.90 6.68
N MET A 137 -10.98 -11.74 7.98
CA MET A 137 -12.10 -10.92 8.43
C MET A 137 -12.04 -9.48 7.89
N LYS A 138 -10.85 -8.99 7.54
CA LYS A 138 -10.66 -7.61 7.04
C LYS A 138 -10.63 -7.47 5.54
N ILE A 139 -10.42 -8.57 4.81
CA ILE A 139 -10.24 -8.52 3.34
C ILE A 139 -11.36 -9.24 2.58
N THR A 140 -12.27 -9.94 3.25
CA THR A 140 -13.27 -10.81 2.58
C THR A 140 -14.57 -10.09 2.19
N GLU A 141 -14.80 -8.86 2.61
CA GLU A 141 -15.96 -8.06 2.19
C GLU A 141 -15.81 -7.47 0.77
N ASN A 142 -15.72 -8.33 -0.24
CA ASN A 142 -15.70 -7.99 -1.67
C ASN A 142 -14.83 -6.76 -2.02
N PRO A 143 -13.51 -6.79 -1.75
CA PRO A 143 -12.68 -5.62 -2.01
C PRO A 143 -12.62 -5.33 -3.52
N GLU A 144 -12.64 -4.04 -3.87
CA GLU A 144 -12.05 -3.62 -5.13
C GLU A 144 -10.53 -3.81 -5.02
N VAL A 145 -9.92 -4.41 -6.04
CA VAL A 145 -8.47 -4.69 -6.05
C VAL A 145 -7.86 -4.15 -7.34
N ILE A 146 -6.82 -3.34 -7.19
CA ILE A 146 -5.90 -3.01 -8.28
C ILE A 146 -4.54 -3.59 -7.96
N ARG A 147 -3.92 -4.21 -8.96
CA ARG A 147 -2.48 -4.44 -8.88
C ARG A 147 -1.79 -3.07 -8.99
N LEU A 148 -0.70 -2.89 -8.26
CA LEU A 148 0.19 -1.73 -8.40
C LEU A 148 1.47 -2.15 -9.09
N LYS A 149 2.02 -3.31 -8.73
CA LYS A 149 3.26 -3.84 -9.28
C LYS A 149 3.14 -5.34 -9.50
N LYS A 150 3.55 -5.79 -10.69
CA LYS A 150 3.72 -7.20 -11.02
C LYS A 150 5.20 -7.49 -11.21
N GLY A 151 5.78 -8.28 -10.33
CA GLY A 151 7.17 -8.70 -10.39
C GLY A 151 7.28 -10.21 -10.45
N HIS A 152 8.45 -10.70 -10.85
CA HIS A 152 8.72 -12.15 -10.87
C HIS A 152 8.82 -12.75 -9.45
N VAL A 153 9.19 -11.94 -8.46
CA VAL A 153 9.41 -12.33 -7.07
C VAL A 153 8.75 -11.37 -6.09
N TYR A 154 7.89 -10.49 -6.59
CA TYR A 154 7.30 -9.38 -5.84
C TYR A 154 5.98 -8.98 -6.47
N ASP A 155 4.89 -8.98 -5.71
CA ASP A 155 3.60 -8.44 -6.14
C ASP A 155 3.11 -7.43 -5.11
N LYS A 156 2.54 -6.33 -5.60
CA LYS A 156 1.92 -5.32 -4.74
C LYS A 156 0.55 -4.95 -5.26
N PHE A 157 -0.42 -4.89 -4.36
CA PHE A 157 -1.82 -4.57 -4.64
C PHE A 157 -2.29 -3.46 -3.71
N PHE A 158 -3.18 -2.63 -4.24
CA PHE A 158 -3.97 -1.71 -3.44
C PHE A 158 -5.42 -2.12 -3.49
N CYS A 159 -6.04 -2.14 -2.32
CA CYS A 159 -7.37 -2.69 -2.13
C CYS A 159 -8.23 -1.73 -1.31
N GLN A 160 -9.53 -1.82 -1.54
CA GLN A 160 -10.53 -1.10 -0.78
C GLN A 160 -11.73 -2.01 -0.54
N ASN A 161 -12.27 -2.00 0.68
CA ASN A 161 -13.65 -2.43 0.95
C ASN A 161 -14.42 -1.29 1.65
N ASN A 162 -15.53 -1.61 2.32
CA ASN A 162 -16.35 -0.60 3.00
C ASN A 162 -15.66 0.03 4.21
N ASP A 163 -14.80 -0.74 4.88
CA ASP A 163 -14.23 -0.36 6.17
C ASP A 163 -12.75 0.06 6.07
N TYR A 164 -12.03 -0.48 5.09
CA TYR A 164 -10.57 -0.37 5.00
C TYR A 164 -10.05 -0.02 3.61
N TYR A 165 -9.01 0.80 3.61
CA TYR A 165 -8.01 0.88 2.56
C TYR A 165 -6.79 0.08 2.99
N PHE A 166 -6.20 -0.68 2.07
CA PHE A 166 -4.99 -1.43 2.40
C PHE A 166 -4.08 -1.70 1.22
N ILE A 167 -2.78 -1.79 1.52
CA ILE A 167 -1.78 -2.40 0.64
C ILE A 167 -1.59 -3.85 1.05
N TYR A 168 -1.48 -4.72 0.05
CA TYR A 168 -0.99 -6.08 0.19
C TYR A 168 0.27 -6.24 -0.65
N GLU A 169 1.38 -6.54 0.01
CA GLU A 169 2.65 -6.84 -0.63
C GLU A 169 3.03 -8.29 -0.34
N TRP A 170 3.47 -9.01 -1.36
CA TRP A 170 4.09 -10.32 -1.22
C TRP A 170 5.44 -10.28 -1.94
N GLY A 171 6.50 -10.76 -1.31
CA GLY A 171 7.83 -10.70 -1.89
C GLY A 171 8.77 -11.80 -1.41
N ILE A 172 9.86 -11.98 -2.19
CA ILE A 172 11.04 -12.74 -1.79
C ILE A 172 12.19 -11.74 -1.57
N TYR A 173 12.57 -11.53 -0.31
CA TYR A 173 13.61 -10.61 0.13
C TYR A 173 14.87 -11.44 0.44
N ALA A 174 15.98 -11.14 -0.23
CA ALA A 174 17.26 -11.85 -0.11
C ALA A 174 18.17 -11.27 0.97
#